data_AF-A0AAU6A0M0-F1
#
_entry.id   AF-A0AAU6A0M0-F1
#
_cell.length_a   1.000
_cell.length_b   1.000
_cell.length_c   1.000
_cell.angle_alpha   90.00
_cell.angle_beta   90.00
_cell.angle_gamma   90.00
#
_symmetry.space_group_name_H-M   'P 1'
#
loop_
_entity.id
_entity.type
_entity.pdbx_description
1 polymer ?
#
loop_
_entity_poly.entity_id
_entity_poly.type
_entity_poly.pdbx_seq_one_letter_code
_entity_poly.pdbx_strand_id
1 'polypeptide(L)'
;MNATSANPTRATRPSAATKPVRWAADTVATMREGARLRLDYSAQSLWRVDRLIEEIRREGAPYAAVHTVLRGFGAYAGEVIVRCAGAEWWETGGEHWLRTPDGRLWDPVDEARRCYEGDGSLRLLCREAMG
;
A
#
# COMPACT_ATOMS: atom_id res chain seq x y z
N MET A 1 -34.02 16.07 24.96
CA MET A 1 -33.18 16.30 23.76
C MET A 1 -31.76 16.57 24.26
N ASN A 2 -30.77 15.83 23.77
CA ASN A 2 -29.42 16.29 23.43
C ASN A 2 -28.60 15.08 22.94
N ALA A 3 -28.05 15.24 21.73
CA ALA A 3 -27.52 14.18 20.89
C ALA A 3 -26.15 13.67 21.33
N THR A 4 -26.03 12.36 21.52
CA THR A 4 -24.74 11.67 21.57
C THR A 4 -24.28 11.42 20.14
N SER A 5 -23.49 12.35 19.59
CA SER A 5 -22.76 12.09 18.34
C SER A 5 -21.50 11.31 18.70
N ALA A 6 -21.55 9.99 18.52
CA ALA A 6 -20.37 9.14 18.56
C ALA A 6 -19.51 9.49 17.34
N ASN A 7 -18.40 10.20 17.56
CA ASN A 7 -17.44 10.51 16.50
C ASN A 7 -16.55 9.26 16.28
N PRO A 8 -16.58 8.61 15.10
CA PRO A 8 -15.75 7.43 14.86
C PRO A 8 -14.27 7.83 14.84
N THR A 9 -13.56 7.17 15.74
CA THR A 9 -12.12 7.06 15.97
C THR A 9 -11.25 7.48 14.77
N ARG A 10 -10.88 8.77 14.71
CA ARG A 10 -9.73 9.23 13.93
C ARG A 10 -8.47 8.81 14.68
N ALA A 11 -7.95 7.62 14.38
CA ALA A 11 -6.69 7.16 14.95
C ALA A 11 -5.61 8.22 14.69
N THR A 12 -4.88 8.61 15.74
CA THR A 12 -3.87 9.67 15.70
C THR A 12 -2.81 9.32 14.65
N ARG A 13 -2.39 10.27 13.80
CA ARG A 13 -1.46 10.04 12.67
C ARG A 13 -0.27 9.10 12.94
N PRO A 14 0.40 9.10 14.13
CA PRO A 14 1.48 8.16 14.41
C PRO A 14 1.04 6.67 14.48
N SER A 15 -0.18 6.39 14.97
CA SER A 15 -0.66 5.01 15.12
C SER A 15 -1.07 4.40 13.78
N ALA A 16 -1.65 5.21 12.89
CA ALA A 16 -2.12 4.75 11.58
C ALA A 16 -0.99 4.21 10.69
N ALA A 17 0.23 4.74 10.82
CA ALA A 17 1.39 4.29 10.04
C ALA A 17 2.04 3.00 10.57
N THR A 18 1.79 2.61 11.82
CA THR A 18 2.59 1.56 12.50
C THR A 18 2.50 0.20 11.78
N LYS A 19 1.30 -0.24 11.40
CA LYS A 19 1.12 -1.52 10.69
C LYS A 19 1.65 -1.46 9.25
N PRO A 20 1.29 -0.45 8.41
CA PRO A 20 1.80 -0.35 7.05
C PRO A 20 3.33 -0.29 6.97
N VAL A 21 3.98 0.51 7.82
CA VAL A 21 5.44 0.61 7.87
C VAL A 21 6.08 -0.76 8.13
N ARG A 22 5.52 -1.52 9.07
CA ARG A 22 6.00 -2.88 9.37
C ARG A 22 5.79 -3.82 8.18
N TRP A 23 4.61 -3.85 7.58
CA TRP A 23 4.34 -4.72 6.42
C TRP A 23 5.26 -4.39 5.24
N ALA A 24 5.53 -3.11 4.99
CA ALA A 24 6.47 -2.68 3.97
C ALA A 24 7.90 -3.18 4.27
N ALA A 25 8.37 -3.04 5.51
CA ALA A 25 9.69 -3.52 5.93
C ALA A 25 9.82 -5.05 5.81
N ASP A 26 8.80 -5.81 6.25
CA ASP A 26 8.75 -7.27 6.13
C ASP A 26 8.80 -7.71 4.65
N THR A 27 8.12 -6.95 3.78
CA THR A 27 8.14 -7.17 2.32
C THR A 27 9.54 -6.94 1.74
N VAL A 28 10.21 -5.85 2.12
CA VAL A 28 11.58 -5.56 1.67
C VAL A 28 12.54 -6.67 2.10
N ALA A 29 12.44 -7.16 3.34
CA ALA A 29 13.26 -8.26 3.84
C ALA A 29 13.01 -9.55 3.04
N THR A 30 11.74 -9.92 2.87
CA THR A 30 11.35 -11.14 2.15
C THR A 30 11.79 -11.10 0.68
N MET A 31 11.63 -9.96 0.00
CA MET A 31 12.05 -9.79 -1.40
C MET A 31 13.56 -9.85 -1.57
N ARG A 32 14.32 -9.33 -0.59
CA ARG A 32 15.78 -9.40 -0.59
C ARG A 32 16.27 -10.83 -0.40
N GLU A 33 15.65 -11.60 0.49
CA GLU A 33 16.09 -12.96 0.84
C GLU A 33 15.62 -14.01 -0.17
N GLY A 34 14.35 -13.94 -0.60
CA GLY A 34 13.75 -14.91 -1.51
C GLY A 34 14.03 -14.61 -2.99
N ALA A 35 13.58 -13.43 -3.45
CA ALA A 35 13.64 -13.06 -4.87
C ALA A 35 14.97 -12.39 -5.28
N ARG A 36 15.87 -12.14 -4.32
CA ARG A 36 17.09 -11.30 -4.49
C ARG A 36 16.77 -9.94 -5.11
N LEU A 37 15.56 -9.43 -4.88
CA LEU A 37 15.07 -8.18 -5.40
C LEU A 37 15.31 -7.07 -4.39
N ARG A 38 16.04 -6.03 -4.81
CA ARG A 38 16.24 -4.84 -3.98
C ARG A 38 15.10 -3.85 -4.19
N LEU A 39 14.32 -3.66 -3.13
CA LEU A 39 13.31 -2.62 -3.00
C LEU A 39 13.89 -1.50 -2.13
N ASP A 40 14.04 -0.30 -2.71
CA ASP A 40 14.80 0.82 -2.15
C ASP A 40 13.93 2.04 -1.80
N TYR A 41 12.62 1.85 -1.73
CA TYR A 41 11.61 2.89 -1.49
C TYR A 41 11.60 4.02 -2.52
N SER A 42 12.14 3.79 -3.73
CA SER A 42 12.01 4.74 -4.84
C SER A 42 10.73 4.51 -5.63
N ALA A 43 10.17 5.55 -6.27
CA ALA A 43 9.08 5.40 -7.24
C ALA A 43 9.42 4.41 -8.38
N GLN A 44 10.69 4.36 -8.79
CA GLN A 44 11.18 3.46 -9.83
C GLN A 44 11.08 1.98 -9.43
N SER A 45 11.26 1.66 -8.15
CA SER A 45 11.14 0.29 -7.64
C SER A 45 9.73 -0.29 -7.79
N LEU A 46 8.68 0.54 -7.89
CA LEU A 46 7.30 0.11 -8.04
C LEU A 46 7.06 -0.65 -9.35
N TRP A 47 7.82 -0.34 -10.41
CA TRP A 47 7.76 -1.15 -11.63
C TRP A 47 8.16 -2.61 -11.38
N ARG A 48 9.13 -2.86 -10.49
CA ARG A 48 9.53 -4.23 -10.13
C ARG A 48 8.45 -4.94 -9.33
N VAL A 49 7.72 -4.20 -8.50
CA VAL A 49 6.59 -4.74 -7.73
C VAL A 49 5.41 -5.08 -8.65
N ASP A 50 5.04 -4.18 -9.57
CA ASP A 50 4.00 -4.46 -10.58
C ASP A 50 4.34 -5.73 -11.39
N ARG A 51 5.61 -5.88 -11.78
CA ARG A 51 6.11 -7.07 -12.49
C ARG A 51 5.96 -8.36 -11.67
N LEU A 52 6.31 -8.33 -10.38
CA LEU A 52 6.15 -9.50 -9.51
C LEU A 52 4.68 -9.87 -9.30
N ILE A 53 3.79 -8.89 -9.13
CA ILE A 53 2.36 -9.15 -8.97
C ILE A 53 1.79 -9.83 -10.23
N GLU A 54 2.18 -9.35 -11.42
CA GLU A 54 1.80 -9.97 -12.69
C GLU A 54 2.39 -11.39 -12.85
N GLU A 55 3.60 -11.65 -12.35
CA GLU A 55 4.20 -12.98 -12.35
C GLU A 55 3.41 -13.94 -11.44
N ILE A 56 3.09 -13.53 -10.22
CA ILE A 56 2.24 -14.31 -9.29
C ILE A 56 0.85 -14.59 -9.89
N ARG A 57 0.26 -13.59 -10.55
CA ARG A 57 -1.04 -13.73 -11.24
C ARG A 57 -0.98 -14.79 -12.33
N ARG A 58 0.10 -14.82 -13.13
CA ARG A 58 0.30 -15.82 -14.19
C ARG A 58 0.49 -17.24 -13.66
N GLU A 59 1.02 -17.38 -12.45
CA GLU A 59 1.10 -18.67 -11.75
C GLU A 59 -0.28 -19.19 -11.31
N GLY A 60 -1.33 -18.34 -11.35
CA GLY A 60 -2.71 -18.76 -11.10
C GLY A 60 -3.02 -19.04 -9.63
N ALA A 61 -2.27 -18.45 -8.70
CA ALA A 61 -2.49 -18.65 -7.27
C ALA A 61 -3.91 -18.17 -6.86
N PRO A 62 -4.61 -18.86 -5.95
CA PRO A 62 -5.86 -18.33 -5.41
C PRO A 62 -5.57 -17.07 -4.58
N TYR A 63 -6.45 -16.06 -4.65
CA TYR A 63 -6.27 -14.79 -3.91
C TYR A 63 -6.00 -15.01 -2.40
N ALA A 64 -6.68 -15.98 -1.80
CA ALA A 64 -6.47 -16.35 -0.39
C ALA A 64 -5.02 -16.73 -0.06
N ALA A 65 -4.26 -17.30 -1.00
CA ALA A 65 -2.85 -17.62 -0.80
C ALA A 65 -1.94 -16.39 -0.90
N VAL A 66 -2.34 -15.36 -1.63
CA VAL A 66 -1.50 -14.20 -1.96
C VAL A 66 -1.89 -12.91 -1.24
N HIS A 67 -3.06 -12.86 -0.59
CA HIS A 67 -3.57 -11.64 0.05
C HIS A 67 -2.56 -10.97 1.01
N THR A 68 -1.75 -11.76 1.72
CA THR A 68 -0.73 -11.22 2.64
C THR A 68 0.48 -10.64 1.92
N VAL A 69 0.95 -11.25 0.82
CA VAL A 69 2.03 -10.67 0.03
C VAL A 69 1.56 -9.42 -0.71
N LEU A 70 0.34 -9.43 -1.24
CA LEU A 70 -0.26 -8.24 -1.88
C LEU A 70 -0.44 -7.09 -0.89
N ARG A 71 -0.87 -7.36 0.35
CA ARG A 71 -0.89 -6.35 1.41
C ARG A 71 0.49 -5.76 1.68
N GLY A 72 1.52 -6.60 1.68
CA GLY A 72 2.91 -6.18 1.81
C GLY A 72 3.36 -5.25 0.67
N PHE A 73 3.06 -5.62 -0.58
CA PHE A 73 3.35 -4.80 -1.76
C PHE A 73 2.59 -3.46 -1.75
N GLY A 74 1.31 -3.47 -1.38
CA GLY A 74 0.54 -2.24 -1.21
C GLY A 74 1.10 -1.35 -0.11
N ALA A 75 1.47 -1.92 1.04
CA ALA A 75 2.12 -1.16 2.12
C ALA A 75 3.46 -0.56 1.67
N TYR A 76 4.27 -1.30 0.92
CA TYR A 76 5.50 -0.79 0.32
C TYR A 76 5.23 0.37 -0.64
N ALA A 77 4.23 0.25 -1.52
CA ALA A 77 3.84 1.34 -2.41
C ALA A 77 3.36 2.58 -1.64
N GLY A 78 2.60 2.37 -0.57
CA GLY A 78 2.16 3.47 0.28
C GLY A 78 3.34 4.19 0.94
N GLU A 79 4.34 3.45 1.42
CA GLU A 79 5.58 4.01 1.95
C GLU A 79 6.36 4.84 0.91
N VAL A 80 6.37 4.41 -0.37
CA VAL A 80 6.95 5.20 -1.46
C VAL A 80 6.18 6.50 -1.66
N ILE A 81 4.85 6.46 -1.67
CA ILE A 81 3.99 7.63 -1.86
C ILE A 81 4.13 8.63 -0.70
N VAL A 82 4.19 8.15 0.55
CA VAL A 82 4.48 9.00 1.72
C VAL A 82 5.77 9.81 1.51
N ARG A 83 6.83 9.17 1.01
CA ARG A 83 8.14 9.81 0.78
C ARG A 83 8.14 10.78 -0.40
N CYS A 84 7.47 10.45 -1.50
CA CYS A 84 7.54 11.23 -2.74
C CYS A 84 6.44 12.29 -2.89
N ALA A 85 5.27 12.07 -2.29
CA ALA A 85 4.11 12.96 -2.41
C ALA A 85 3.75 13.70 -1.09
N GLY A 86 4.51 13.47 -0.02
CA GLY A 86 4.21 14.04 1.31
C GLY A 86 2.87 13.55 1.87
N ALA A 87 2.42 12.36 1.46
CA ALA A 87 1.19 11.77 1.95
C ALA A 87 1.33 11.28 3.40
N GLU A 88 0.21 11.15 4.10
CA GLU A 88 0.15 10.60 5.47
C GLU A 88 -0.71 9.34 5.50
N TRP A 89 -0.31 8.34 6.29
CA TRP A 89 -1.17 7.19 6.60
C TRP A 89 -2.34 7.57 7.50
N TRP A 90 -3.51 7.06 7.16
CA TRP A 90 -4.76 7.18 7.90
C TRP A 90 -5.34 5.80 8.13
N GLU A 91 -5.91 5.56 9.31
CA GLU A 91 -6.59 4.30 9.65
C GLU A 91 -8.06 4.60 9.97
N THR A 92 -8.96 3.89 9.31
CA THR A 92 -10.40 3.92 9.60
C THR A 92 -10.95 2.51 9.51
N GLY A 93 -11.61 2.02 10.55
CA GLY A 93 -12.18 0.66 10.55
C GLY A 93 -11.16 -0.47 10.37
N GLY A 94 -9.86 -0.22 10.59
CA GLY A 94 -8.77 -1.18 10.34
C GLY A 94 -8.22 -1.18 8.91
N GLU A 95 -8.82 -0.39 8.00
CA GLU A 95 -8.30 -0.13 6.66
C GLU A 95 -7.26 1.00 6.70
N HIS A 96 -6.27 0.92 5.81
CA HIS A 96 -5.13 1.84 5.79
C HIS A 96 -5.11 2.61 4.47
N TRP A 97 -5.32 3.91 4.57
CA TRP A 97 -5.41 4.84 3.46
C TRP A 97 -4.23 5.80 3.49
N LEU A 98 -3.86 6.33 2.34
CA LEU A 98 -2.99 7.49 2.23
C LEU A 98 -3.82 8.73 1.99
N ARG A 99 -3.47 9.82 2.66
CA ARG A 99 -4.01 11.14 2.37
C ARG A 99 -2.90 12.05 1.85
N THR A 100 -3.00 12.49 0.61
CA THR A 100 -2.08 13.48 0.02
C THR A 100 -2.39 14.89 0.51
N PRO A 101 -1.45 15.86 0.39
CA PRO A 101 -1.64 17.24 0.89
C PRO A 101 -2.85 17.98 0.32
N ASP A 102 -3.23 17.66 -0.92
CA ASP A 102 -4.44 18.15 -1.59
C ASP A 102 -5.75 17.55 -1.03
N GLY A 103 -5.64 16.60 -0.10
CA GLY A 103 -6.74 15.97 0.62
C GLY A 103 -7.31 14.72 -0.05
N ARG A 104 -6.81 14.29 -1.22
CA ARG A 104 -7.23 13.05 -1.87
C ARG A 104 -6.83 11.83 -1.05
N LEU A 105 -7.65 10.78 -1.13
CA LEU A 105 -7.41 9.50 -0.46
C LEU A 105 -7.02 8.43 -1.48
N TRP A 106 -6.09 7.58 -1.10
CA TRP A 106 -5.56 6.50 -1.92
C TRP A 106 -5.49 5.22 -1.11
N ASP A 107 -5.90 4.11 -1.70
CA ASP A 107 -5.76 2.77 -1.09
C ASP A 107 -4.69 1.97 -1.85
N PRO A 108 -3.44 1.96 -1.37
CA PRO A 108 -2.39 1.21 -2.05
C PRO A 108 -2.52 -0.31 -1.83
N VAL A 109 -3.26 -0.77 -0.81
CA VAL A 109 -3.49 -2.20 -0.57
C VAL A 109 -4.54 -2.72 -1.54
N ASP A 110 -5.64 -1.99 -1.74
CA ASP A 110 -6.62 -2.30 -2.77
C ASP A 110 -6.00 -2.19 -4.17
N GLU A 111 -5.16 -1.19 -4.42
CA GLU A 111 -4.49 -1.09 -5.72
C GLU A 111 -3.59 -2.31 -6.00
N ALA A 112 -2.89 -2.86 -5.00
CA ALA A 112 -2.12 -4.10 -5.17
C ALA A 112 -3.02 -5.31 -5.50
N ARG A 113 -4.23 -5.37 -4.91
CA ARG A 113 -5.27 -6.36 -5.29
C ARG A 113 -5.72 -6.15 -6.74
N ARG A 114 -5.99 -4.91 -7.15
CA ARG A 114 -6.37 -4.59 -8.53
C ARG A 114 -5.26 -4.92 -9.54
N CYS A 115 -4.00 -4.68 -9.19
CA CYS A 115 -2.84 -5.12 -9.97
C CYS A 115 -2.88 -6.64 -10.19
N TYR A 116 -3.17 -7.40 -9.13
CA TYR A 116 -3.28 -8.86 -9.18
C TYR A 116 -4.45 -9.34 -10.04
N GLU A 117 -5.56 -8.61 -10.06
CA GLU A 117 -6.71 -8.90 -10.92
C GLU A 117 -6.44 -8.53 -12.40
N GLY A 118 -5.48 -7.64 -12.65
CA GLY A 118 -5.07 -7.18 -13.98
C GLY A 118 -5.53 -5.77 -14.32
N ASP A 119 -6.13 -5.06 -13.37
CA ASP A 119 -6.82 -3.77 -13.56
C ASP A 119 -6.25 -2.65 -12.67
N GLY A 120 -4.98 -2.76 -12.30
CA GLY A 120 -4.28 -1.80 -11.43
C GLY A 120 -2.78 -1.67 -11.74
N SER A 121 -2.14 -0.65 -11.18
CA SER A 121 -0.69 -0.46 -11.25
C SER A 121 -0.21 0.44 -10.10
N LEU A 122 0.66 -0.08 -9.24
CA LEU A 122 1.21 0.68 -8.11
C LEU A 122 2.06 1.85 -8.57
N ARG A 123 2.78 1.71 -9.70
CA ARG A 123 3.52 2.83 -10.29
C ARG A 123 2.57 3.93 -10.79
N LEU A 124 1.39 3.57 -11.29
CA LEU A 124 0.40 4.52 -11.78
C LEU A 124 -0.25 5.25 -10.62
N LEU A 125 -0.69 4.52 -9.60
CA LEU A 125 -1.18 5.08 -8.34
C LEU A 125 -0.18 6.10 -7.77
N CYS A 126 1.10 5.73 -7.68
CA CYS A 126 2.13 6.63 -7.20
C CYS A 126 2.30 7.86 -8.08
N ARG A 127 2.27 7.70 -9.41
CA ARG A 127 2.34 8.83 -10.34
C ARG A 127 1.15 9.79 -10.18
N GLU A 128 -0.05 9.25 -10.00
CA GLU A 128 -1.28 10.04 -9.82
C GLU A 128 -1.32 10.72 -8.45
N ALA A 129 -0.75 10.12 -7.41
CA ALA A 129 -0.63 10.73 -6.09
C ALA A 129 0.39 11.87 -6.02
N MET A 130 1.32 11.97 -6.98
CA MET A 130 2.31 13.05 -7.09
C MET A 130 1.83 14.25 -7.91
N GLY A 131 0.71 14.13 -8.64
CA GLY A 131 0.19 15.18 -9.54
C GLY A 131 -1.09 15.82 -9.03
#